data_AF-Q63388-F1
#
_entry.id   AF-Q63388-F1
#
_cell.length_a   1.000
_cell.length_b   1.000
_cell.length_c   1.000
_cell.angle_alpha   90.00
_cell.angle_beta   90.00
_cell.angle_gamma   90.00
#
_symmetry.space_group_name_H-M   'P 1'
#
loop_
_entity.id
_entity.type
_entity.pdbx_description
1 polymer ?
#
loop_
_entity_poly.entity_id
_entity_poly.type
_entity_poly.pdbx_seq_one_letter_code
_entity_poly.pdbx_strand_id
1 'polypeptide(L)'
;FTQGDVGLAMGKLYGNDFSQTTISRFEALNLSFKNMCKLKPLLEKWLNDAETMSVDSSLPSPNQLSSPSLGFDGLPGRRRKKRTSIETNVRFALEKSFLANQKPTSEEILLIAEQLHMEKEVI
;
A
#
# COMPACT_ATOMS: atom_id res chain seq x y z
N PHE A 1 10.75 -15.91 5.63
CA PHE A 1 9.90 -14.71 5.53
C PHE A 1 8.63 -15.06 4.78
N THR A 2 7.46 -14.66 5.27
CA THR A 2 6.22 -14.71 4.48
C THR A 2 6.14 -13.49 3.55
N GLN A 3 5.35 -13.55 2.48
CA GLN A 3 5.11 -12.40 1.60
C GLN A 3 4.56 -11.17 2.35
N GLY A 4 3.82 -11.39 3.45
CA GLY A 4 3.37 -10.32 4.34
C GLY A 4 4.51 -9.69 5.12
N ASP A 5 5.44 -10.51 5.64
CA ASP A 5 6.62 -10.03 6.38
C ASP A 5 7.53 -9.19 5.48
N VAL A 6 7.72 -9.61 4.23
CA VAL A 6 8.47 -8.84 3.21
C VAL A 6 7.82 -7.48 3.03
N GLY A 7 6.52 -7.44 2.76
CA GLY A 7 5.80 -6.19 2.52
C GLY A 7 5.84 -5.21 3.71
N LEU A 8 5.82 -5.73 4.94
CA LEU A 8 5.94 -4.93 6.16
C LEU A 8 7.38 -4.44 6.39
N ALA A 9 8.38 -5.29 6.15
CA ALA A 9 9.79 -4.92 6.28
C ALA A 9 10.18 -3.81 5.29
N MET A 10 9.69 -3.89 4.05
CA MET A 10 9.81 -2.84 3.04
C MET A 10 9.26 -1.49 3.52
N GLY A 11 8.14 -1.53 4.23
CA GLY A 11 7.52 -0.35 4.84
C GLY A 11 8.38 0.33 5.89
N LYS A 12 9.01 -0.47 6.76
CA LYS A 12 9.93 0.02 7.79
C LYS A 12 11.21 0.59 7.20
N LEU A 13 11.78 -0.07 6.19
CA LEU A 13 13.08 0.30 5.61
C LEU A 13 12.99 1.44 4.58
N TYR A 14 11.90 1.50 3.80
CA TYR A 14 11.77 2.41 2.66
C TYR A 14 10.50 3.28 2.71
N GLY A 15 9.82 3.32 3.86
CA GLY A 15 8.72 4.26 4.15
C GLY A 15 7.37 3.94 3.50
N ASN A 16 7.28 2.90 2.67
CA ASN A 16 6.03 2.49 2.00
C ASN A 16 5.79 0.98 2.10
N ASP A 17 4.75 0.61 2.85
CA ASP A 17 4.35 -0.78 3.01
C ASP A 17 3.80 -1.34 1.70
N PHE A 18 4.17 -2.58 1.39
CA PHE A 18 3.52 -3.36 0.34
C PHE A 18 2.57 -4.39 0.95
N SER A 19 1.44 -4.63 0.29
CA SER A 19 0.52 -5.70 0.71
C SER A 19 1.07 -7.06 0.30
N GLN A 20 0.69 -8.12 1.02
CA GLN A 20 0.98 -9.51 0.61
C GLN A 20 0.55 -9.75 -0.85
N THR A 21 -0.61 -9.23 -1.26
CA THR A 21 -1.09 -9.33 -2.64
C THR A 21 -0.14 -8.67 -3.65
N THR A 22 0.53 -7.58 -3.28
CA THR A 22 1.54 -6.92 -4.14
C THR A 22 2.75 -7.83 -4.34
N ILE A 23 3.28 -8.41 -3.25
CA ILE A 23 4.44 -9.32 -3.31
C ILE A 23 4.09 -10.59 -4.10
N SER A 24 2.93 -11.20 -3.82
CA SER A 24 2.44 -12.37 -4.57
C SER A 24 2.32 -12.11 -6.07
N ARG A 25 1.78 -10.95 -6.47
CA ARG A 25 1.67 -10.58 -7.89
C ARG A 25 3.03 -10.31 -8.53
N PHE A 26 3.99 -9.79 -7.78
CA PHE A 26 5.35 -9.59 -8.26
C PHE A 26 6.02 -10.95 -8.55
N GLU A 27 5.95 -11.90 -7.60
CA GLU A 27 6.52 -13.24 -7.75
C GLU A 27 5.88 -14.01 -8.92
N ALA A 28 4.57 -13.88 -9.11
CA ALA A 28 3.83 -14.54 -10.18
C ALA A 28 3.87 -13.79 -11.54
N LEU A 29 4.73 -12.78 -11.69
CA LEU A 29 4.81 -11.94 -12.91
C LEU A 29 3.48 -11.29 -13.34
N ASN A 30 2.56 -11.11 -12.39
CA ASN A 30 1.20 -10.62 -12.61
C ASN A 30 1.04 -9.13 -12.31
N LEU A 31 2.00 -8.31 -12.73
CA LEU A 31 1.92 -6.85 -12.73
C LEU A 31 2.32 -6.35 -14.11
N SER A 32 1.96 -5.11 -14.43
CA SER A 32 2.46 -4.48 -15.65
C SER A 32 4.00 -4.41 -15.62
N PHE A 33 4.62 -4.46 -16.80
CA PHE A 33 6.08 -4.36 -16.93
C PHE A 33 6.65 -3.16 -16.17
N LYS A 34 6.03 -1.99 -16.32
CA LYS A 34 6.45 -0.77 -15.61
C LYS A 34 6.38 -0.90 -14.09
N ASN A 35 5.37 -1.61 -13.55
CA ASN A 35 5.29 -1.87 -12.11
C ASN A 35 6.34 -2.88 -11.65
N MET A 36 6.63 -3.90 -12.44
CA MET A 36 7.71 -4.84 -12.16
C MET A 36 9.07 -4.15 -12.09
N CYS A 37 9.40 -3.32 -13.08
CA CYS A 37 10.67 -2.57 -13.09
C CYS A 37 10.81 -1.62 -11.91
N LYS A 38 9.70 -1.09 -11.38
CA LYS A 38 9.72 -0.24 -10.17
C LYS A 38 9.94 -1.04 -8.89
N LEU A 39 9.32 -2.22 -8.79
CA LEU A 39 9.41 -3.06 -7.58
C LEU A 39 10.73 -3.84 -7.51
N LYS A 40 11.28 -4.26 -8.65
CA LYS A 40 12.50 -5.07 -8.71
C LYS A 40 13.67 -4.49 -7.90
N PRO A 41 14.14 -3.24 -8.12
CA PRO A 41 15.28 -2.72 -7.38
C PRO A 41 15.02 -2.58 -5.88
N LEU A 42 13.75 -2.36 -5.48
CA LEU A 42 13.36 -2.25 -4.07
C LEU A 42 13.44 -3.62 -3.38
N LEU A 43 12.89 -4.66 -4.01
CA LEU A 43 12.89 -6.03 -3.46
C LEU A 43 14.28 -6.68 -3.52
N GLU A 44 15.07 -6.37 -4.55
CA GLU A 44 16.47 -6.81 -4.67
C GLU A 44 17.33 -6.20 -3.57
N LYS A 45 17.20 -4.88 -3.32
CA LYS A 45 17.90 -4.23 -2.20
C LYS A 45 17.51 -4.85 -0.86
N TRP A 46 16.23 -5.06 -0.62
CA TRP A 46 15.75 -5.71 0.60
C TRP A 46 16.31 -7.11 0.79
N LEU A 47 16.39 -7.89 -0.29
CA LEU A 47 16.93 -9.24 -0.23
C LEU A 47 18.40 -9.23 0.19
N ASN A 48 19.21 -8.36 -0.41
CA ASN A 48 20.62 -8.18 -0.03
C ASN A 48 20.78 -7.73 1.43
N ASP A 49 19.95 -6.77 1.88
CA ASP A 49 19.96 -6.27 3.26
C ASP A 49 19.60 -7.41 4.24
N ALA A 50 18.58 -8.23 3.92
CA ALA A 50 18.14 -9.35 4.73
C ALA A 50 19.18 -10.48 4.81
N GLU A 51 19.86 -10.78 3.70
CA GLU A 51 20.94 -11.76 3.66
C GLU A 51 22.14 -11.32 4.51
N THR A 52 22.53 -10.04 4.42
CA THR A 52 23.63 -9.46 5.20
C THR A 52 23.36 -9.50 6.71
N MET A 53 22.14 -9.13 7.14
CA MET A 53 21.76 -9.19 8.56
C MET A 53 21.67 -10.63 9.09
N SER A 54 21.40 -11.61 8.23
CA SER A 54 21.32 -13.02 8.64
C SER A 54 22.68 -13.68 8.89
N VAL A 55 23.76 -13.13 8.31
CA VAL A 55 25.11 -13.68 8.43
C VAL A 55 25.83 -13.25 9.72
N ASP A 56 25.44 -12.11 10.30
CA ASP A 56 26.07 -11.51 11.48
C ASP A 56 25.33 -11.82 12.80
N SER A 57 24.34 -12.71 12.77
CA SER A 57 23.55 -13.05 13.96
C SER A 57 23.09 -14.50 13.92
N SER A 58 23.55 -15.29 14.88
CA SER A 58 22.90 -16.55 15.26
C SER A 58 21.41 -16.27 15.52
N LEU A 59 20.58 -16.60 14.54
CA LEU A 59 19.10 -16.57 14.51
C LEU A 59 18.43 -15.63 15.53
N PRO A 60 17.90 -14.48 15.08
CA PRO A 60 16.79 -13.86 15.78
C PRO A 60 15.48 -14.00 14.99
N SER A 61 14.44 -14.32 15.75
CA SER A 61 13.04 -14.38 15.30
C SER A 61 12.58 -13.11 14.56
N PRO A 62 11.54 -13.19 13.72
CA PRO A 62 11.01 -12.08 12.91
C PRO A 62 10.58 -10.82 13.70
N ASN A 63 10.55 -10.88 15.03
CA ASN A 63 10.28 -9.75 15.92
C ASN A 63 11.48 -8.80 16.17
N GLN A 64 12.70 -9.13 15.72
CA GLN A 64 13.91 -8.34 16.00
C GLN A 64 14.36 -7.42 14.85
N LEU A 65 13.46 -7.05 13.92
CA LEU A 65 13.67 -5.95 12.96
C LEU A 65 13.72 -4.54 13.63
N SER A 66 14.25 -4.48 14.84
CA SER A 66 14.35 -3.32 15.71
C SER A 66 15.82 -2.92 15.84
N SER A 67 16.40 -2.28 14.82
CA SER A 67 17.64 -1.51 14.97
C SER A 67 17.79 -0.50 13.83
N PRO A 68 18.51 0.62 14.07
CA PRO A 68 17.98 1.97 13.97
C PRO A 68 17.80 2.40 12.52
N SER A 69 17.00 3.44 12.32
CA SER A 69 16.77 4.08 11.02
C SER A 69 18.07 4.31 10.25
N LEU A 70 18.40 3.41 9.33
CA LEU A 70 19.22 3.73 8.18
C LEU A 70 18.35 4.63 7.31
N GLY A 71 18.38 5.92 7.65
CA GLY A 71 17.63 6.96 7.00
C GLY A 71 17.90 6.93 5.51
N PHE A 72 16.93 6.41 4.75
CA PHE A 72 16.70 6.96 3.42
C PHE A 72 16.11 8.35 3.65
N ASP A 73 16.99 9.34 3.76
CA ASP A 73 16.68 10.76 3.83
C ASP A 73 16.22 11.27 2.45
N GLY A 74 15.15 10.62 1.96
CA GLY A 74 14.66 10.74 0.60
C GLY A 74 13.15 10.73 0.62
N LEU A 75 12.61 11.91 0.91
CA LEU A 75 11.22 12.35 0.84
C LEU A 75 10.42 12.15 2.15
N PRO A 76 10.05 13.24 2.86
CA PRO A 76 8.90 13.24 3.78
C PRO A 76 7.62 13.10 2.94
N GLY A 77 7.49 11.95 2.28
CA GLY A 77 6.47 11.65 1.29
C GLY A 77 5.27 11.02 1.99
N ARG A 78 4.16 11.76 1.98
CA ARG A 78 2.80 11.35 2.37
C ARG A 78 2.61 9.82 2.32
N ARG A 79 2.58 9.19 3.50
CA ARG A 79 2.28 7.74 3.64
C ARG A 79 1.02 7.44 2.85
N ARG A 80 1.03 6.33 2.09
CA ARG A 80 -0.12 5.94 1.26
C ARG A 80 -1.40 5.88 2.10
N LYS A 81 -2.48 6.52 1.64
CA LYS A 81 -3.81 6.44 2.29
C LYS A 81 -4.25 4.98 2.36
N LYS A 82 -4.80 4.55 3.49
CA LYS A 82 -5.37 3.22 3.63
C LYS A 82 -6.60 3.11 2.72
N ARG A 83 -6.85 1.93 2.17
CA ARG A 83 -8.05 1.67 1.36
C ARG A 83 -9.28 1.80 2.26
N THR A 84 -10.25 2.62 1.86
CA THR A 84 -11.56 2.69 2.49
C THR A 84 -12.42 1.53 1.99
N SER A 85 -13.04 0.77 2.90
CA SER A 85 -14.05 -0.22 2.54
C SER A 85 -15.38 0.50 2.38
N ILE A 86 -16.08 0.28 1.27
CA ILE A 86 -17.40 0.85 1.02
C ILE A 86 -18.45 -0.18 1.40
N GLU A 87 -19.33 0.14 2.33
CA GLU A 87 -20.43 -0.72 2.74
C GLU A 87 -21.43 -0.94 1.59
N THR A 88 -22.17 -2.05 1.62
CA THR A 88 -23.06 -2.45 0.52
C THR A 88 -24.19 -1.45 0.27
N ASN A 89 -24.79 -0.90 1.33
CA ASN A 89 -25.80 0.16 1.27
C ASN A 89 -25.26 1.45 0.62
N VAL A 90 -24.07 1.88 1.02
CA VAL A 90 -23.38 3.05 0.47
C VAL A 90 -23.06 2.84 -1.00
N ARG A 91 -22.54 1.66 -1.35
CA ARG A 91 -22.28 1.28 -2.74
C ARG A 91 -23.54 1.35 -3.60
N PHE A 92 -24.66 0.82 -3.11
CA PHE A 92 -25.94 0.87 -3.84
C PHE A 92 -26.41 2.32 -4.07
N ALA A 93 -26.27 3.19 -3.08
CA ALA A 93 -26.60 4.60 -3.22
C ALA A 93 -25.71 5.31 -4.25
N LEU A 94 -24.41 5.02 -4.26
CA LEU A 94 -23.46 5.51 -5.27
C LEU A 94 -23.80 5.02 -6.68
N GLU A 95 -24.13 3.73 -6.84
CA GLU A 95 -24.55 3.17 -8.12
C GLU A 95 -25.82 3.87 -8.66
N LYS A 96 -26.81 4.15 -7.79
CA LYS A 96 -28.01 4.90 -8.17
C LYS A 96 -27.67 6.34 -8.59
N SER A 97 -26.80 7.02 -7.85
CA SER A 97 -26.35 8.38 -8.19
C SER A 97 -25.62 8.42 -9.54
N PHE A 98 -24.74 7.45 -9.78
CA PHE A 98 -24.01 7.32 -11.04
C PHE A 98 -24.93 7.12 -12.25
N LEU A 99 -25.99 6.31 -12.09
CA LEU A 99 -26.99 6.13 -13.16
C LEU A 99 -27.76 7.42 -13.49
N ALA A 100 -27.95 8.31 -12.51
CA ALA A 100 -28.60 9.60 -12.72
C ALA A 100 -27.65 10.62 -13.37
N ASN A 101 -26.41 10.70 -12.89
CA ASN A 101 -25.37 11.55 -13.46
C ASN A 101 -23.98 10.94 -13.23
N GLN A 102 -23.30 10.57 -14.32
CA GLN A 102 -21.95 9.98 -14.27
C GLN A 102 -20.84 11.01 -14.07
N LYS A 103 -21.17 12.31 -14.17
CA LYS A 103 -20.24 13.44 -14.03
C LYS A 103 -20.82 14.46 -13.06
N PRO A 104 -20.99 14.11 -11.78
CA PRO A 104 -21.43 15.06 -10.78
C PRO A 104 -20.43 16.22 -10.66
N THR A 105 -20.94 17.40 -10.41
CA THR A 105 -20.17 18.59 -10.08
C THR A 105 -19.54 18.47 -8.69
N SER A 106 -18.58 19.34 -8.40
CA SER A 106 -17.91 19.38 -7.09
C SER A 106 -18.88 19.60 -5.91
N GLU A 107 -19.99 20.31 -6.15
CA GLU A 107 -21.05 20.55 -5.18
C GLU A 107 -21.94 19.31 -5.00
N GLU A 108 -22.32 18.65 -6.09
CA GLU A 108 -23.07 17.39 -6.02
C GLU A 108 -22.28 16.29 -5.30
N ILE A 109 -20.97 16.20 -5.53
CA ILE A 109 -20.09 15.27 -4.80
C ILE A 109 -20.09 15.58 -3.30
N LEU A 110 -20.07 16.86 -2.90
CA LEU A 110 -20.16 17.25 -1.50
C LEU A 110 -21.49 16.82 -0.87
N LEU A 111 -22.60 17.03 -1.57
CA LEU A 111 -23.93 16.64 -1.09
C LEU A 111 -24.04 15.11 -0.91
N ILE A 112 -23.51 14.33 -1.87
CA ILE A 112 -23.48 12.87 -1.78
C ILE A 112 -22.60 12.42 -0.60
N ALA A 113 -21.44 13.06 -0.42
CA ALA A 113 -20.53 12.78 0.69
C ALA A 113 -21.19 13.03 2.06
N GLU A 114 -21.89 14.16 2.22
CA GLU A 114 -22.63 14.47 3.45
C GLU A 114 -23.78 13.49 3.69
N GLN A 115 -24.57 13.17 2.65
CA GLN A 115 -25.70 12.24 2.75
C GLN A 115 -25.25 10.81 3.12
N LEU A 116 -24.11 10.37 2.61
CA LEU A 116 -23.56 9.04 2.87
C LEU A 116 -22.57 9.00 4.04
N HIS A 117 -22.34 10.14 4.72
CA HIS A 117 -21.36 10.30 5.79
C HIS A 117 -19.95 9.80 5.39
N MET A 118 -19.51 10.16 4.19
CA MET A 118 -18.22 9.77 3.62
C MET A 118 -17.35 11.00 3.34
N GLU A 119 -16.03 10.80 3.26
CA GLU A 119 -15.12 11.86 2.82
C GLU A 119 -15.33 12.19 1.34
N LYS A 120 -15.36 13.47 0.99
CA LYS A 120 -15.48 13.94 -0.40
C LYS A 120 -14.46 13.29 -1.35
N GLU A 121 -13.22 13.07 -0.89
CA GLU A 121 -12.18 12.43 -1.72
C GLU A 121 -12.43 10.94 -2.01
N VAL A 122 -13.36 10.31 -1.29
CA VAL A 122 -13.72 8.90 -1.46
C VAL A 122 -14.90 8.73 -2.42
N ILE A 123 -15.74 9.76 -2.54
CA ILE A 123 -16.88 9.85 -3.47
C ILE A 123 -16.37 10.25 -4.86
#